data_AF-A0AAJ2BZ68-F1
#
_entry.id   AF-A0AAJ2BZ68-F1
#
_cell.length_a   1.000
_cell.length_b   1.000
_cell.length_c   1.000
_cell.angle_alpha   90.00
_cell.angle_beta   90.00
_cell.angle_gamma   90.00
#
_symmetry.space_group_name_H-M   'P 1'
#
loop_
_entity.id
_entity.type
_entity.pdbx_description
1 polymer ?
#
loop_
_entity_poly.entity_id
_entity_poly.type
_entity_poly.pdbx_seq_one_letter_code
_entity_poly.pdbx_strand_id
1 'polypeptide(L)'
;MKKFVLTSVIFLVSVSMSLAQCAMCRMTVESTVSNGRSQIASNLNFAILYLLIAPYLLVAVVGYLWWKSSKKNMSPQTILRQRLRKAFS
;
A
#
# COMPACT_ATOMS: atom_id res chain seq x y z
N MET A 1 26.78 -1.53 26.34
CA MET A 1 26.50 -0.10 26.64
C MET A 1 26.72 0.83 25.43
N LYS A 2 27.92 0.87 24.81
CA LYS A 2 28.19 1.75 23.63
C LYS A 2 27.20 1.58 22.46
N LYS A 3 26.83 0.34 22.13
CA LYS A 3 25.83 0.05 21.07
C LYS A 3 24.43 0.59 21.40
N PHE A 4 24.03 0.52 22.67
CA PHE A 4 22.74 0.98 23.15
C PHE A 4 22.65 2.52 23.19
N VAL A 5 23.76 3.16 23.55
CA VAL A 5 23.90 4.62 23.47
C VAL A 5 23.84 5.07 22.01
N LEU A 6 24.57 4.42 21.10
CA LEU A 6 24.55 4.74 19.68
C LEU A 6 23.15 4.59 19.07
N THR A 7 22.43 3.50 19.36
CA THR A 7 21.06 3.31 18.88
C THR A 7 20.09 4.34 19.45
N SER A 8 20.26 4.73 20.72
CA SER A 8 19.43 5.76 21.35
C SER A 8 19.64 7.13 20.68
N VAL A 9 20.90 7.53 20.43
CA VAL A 9 21.22 8.78 19.73
C VAL A 9 20.65 8.80 18.31
N ILE A 10 20.77 7.70 17.55
CA ILE A 10 20.19 7.60 16.21
C ILE A 10 18.66 7.72 16.23
N PHE A 11 18.01 7.12 17.22
CA PHE A 11 16.56 7.21 17.38
C PHE A 11 16.11 8.65 17.70
N LEU A 12 16.80 9.34 18.60
CA LEU A 12 16.52 10.73 18.97
C LEU A 12 16.67 11.69 17.77
N VAL A 13 17.70 11.50 16.93
CA VAL A 13 17.90 12.29 15.70
C VAL A 13 16.81 11.99 14.65
N SER A 14 16.35 10.75 14.56
CA SER A 14 15.30 10.37 13.60
C SER A 14 13.95 11.02 13.95
N VAL A 15 13.63 11.13 15.24
CA VAL A 15 12.38 11.76 15.72
C VAL A 15 12.36 13.27 15.46
N SER A 16 13.51 13.96 15.58
CA SER A 16 13.56 15.40 15.27
C SER A 16 13.46 15.68 13.77
N MET A 17 14.04 14.81 12.92
CA MET A 17 13.94 14.95 11.47
C MET A 17 12.51 14.70 10.96
N SER A 18 11.75 13.78 11.55
CA SER A 18 10.36 13.51 11.13
C SER A 18 9.42 14.67 11.47
N LEU A 19 9.58 15.31 12.63
CA LEU A 19 8.80 16.49 13.01
C LEU A 19 9.05 17.68 12.07
N ALA A 20 10.28 17.85 11.57
CA ALA A 20 10.63 18.88 10.60
C ALA A 20 10.04 18.61 9.21
N GLN A 21 9.99 17.34 8.77
CA GLN A 21 9.38 16.95 7.48
C GLN A 21 7.87 17.21 7.46
N CYS A 22 7.19 17.07 8.59
CA CYS A 22 5.76 17.39 8.72
C CYS A 22 5.45 18.88 8.50
N ALA A 23 6.33 19.80 8.91
CA ALA A 23 6.17 21.23 8.68
C ALA A 23 6.48 21.63 7.22
N MET A 24 7.46 20.97 6.58
CA MET A 24 7.86 21.27 5.20
C MET A 24 6.80 20.84 4.17
N CYS A 25 6.18 19.67 4.38
CA CYS A 25 5.07 19.20 3.56
C CYS A 25 3.84 20.11 3.70
N ARG A 26 3.55 20.59 4.92
CA ARG A 26 2.41 21.49 5.18
C ARG A 26 2.63 22.89 4.58
N MET A 27 3.81 23.47 4.73
CA MET A 27 4.15 24.80 4.22
C MET A 27 4.16 24.85 2.67
N THR A 28 4.64 23.80 2.02
CA THR A 28 4.62 23.70 0.54
C THR A 28 3.18 23.66 0.01
N VAL A 29 2.28 22.99 0.74
CA VAL A 29 0.85 22.95 0.42
C VAL A 29 0.17 24.30 0.65
N GLU A 30 0.43 24.93 1.81
CA GLU A 30 -0.19 26.21 2.18
C GLU A 30 0.25 27.37 1.28
N SER A 31 1.53 27.42 0.90
CA SER A 31 2.07 28.39 -0.07
C SER A 31 1.49 28.20 -1.47
N THR A 32 1.15 26.98 -1.87
CA THR A 32 0.50 26.72 -3.17
C THR A 32 -0.96 27.18 -3.20
N VAL A 33 -1.67 27.07 -2.06
CA VAL A 33 -3.05 27.56 -1.90
C VAL A 33 -3.10 29.09 -1.83
N SER A 34 -2.17 29.72 -1.10
CA SER A 34 -2.09 31.18 -0.94
C SER A 34 -1.79 31.92 -2.25
N ASN A 35 -1.05 31.30 -3.19
CA ASN A 35 -0.69 31.88 -4.49
C ASN A 35 -1.81 31.78 -5.56
N GLY A 36 -3.07 31.53 -5.16
CA GLY A 36 -4.22 31.60 -6.08
C GLY A 36 -4.37 30.43 -7.06
N ARG A 37 -3.60 29.34 -6.92
CA ARG A 37 -3.69 28.12 -7.74
C ARG A 37 -4.67 27.10 -7.16
N SER A 38 -5.93 27.49 -7.00
CA SER A 38 -7.03 26.68 -6.43
C SER A 38 -7.31 25.36 -7.15
N GLN A 39 -6.88 25.20 -8.41
CA GLN A 39 -6.94 23.90 -9.11
C GLN A 39 -6.07 22.82 -8.45
N ILE A 40 -4.99 23.20 -7.75
CA ILE A 40 -4.13 22.26 -7.02
C ILE A 40 -4.78 21.87 -5.68
N ALA A 41 -5.59 22.74 -5.08
CA ALA A 41 -6.35 22.46 -3.86
C ALA A 41 -7.50 21.46 -4.08
N SER A 42 -8.17 21.50 -5.23
CA SER A 42 -9.15 20.47 -5.65
C SER A 42 -8.51 19.07 -5.71
N ASN A 43 -7.24 19.01 -6.11
CA ASN A 43 -6.47 17.78 -6.25
C ASN A 43 -6.04 17.16 -4.88
N LEU A 44 -6.15 17.89 -3.77
CA LEU A 44 -5.81 17.40 -2.44
C LEU A 44 -6.89 16.48 -1.86
N ASN A 45 -8.18 16.79 -2.10
CA ASN A 45 -9.27 15.87 -1.76
C ASN A 45 -9.17 14.58 -2.60
N PHE A 46 -8.70 14.68 -3.84
CA PHE A 46 -8.36 13.51 -4.65
C PHE A 46 -7.20 12.71 -4.07
N ALA A 47 -6.17 13.34 -3.50
CA ALA A 47 -5.09 12.61 -2.85
C ALA A 47 -5.56 11.82 -1.61
N ILE A 48 -6.45 12.41 -0.80
CA ILE A 48 -7.06 11.72 0.36
C ILE A 48 -7.93 10.55 -0.10
N LEU A 49 -8.77 10.76 -1.13
CA LEU A 49 -9.56 9.69 -1.74
C LEU A 49 -8.68 8.60 -2.37
N TYR A 50 -7.57 8.97 -3.02
CA TYR A 50 -6.63 8.03 -3.64
C TYR A 50 -5.93 7.15 -2.60
N LEU A 51 -5.46 7.75 -1.50
CA LEU A 51 -4.86 7.02 -0.38
C LEU A 51 -5.89 6.12 0.34
N LEU A 52 -7.15 6.55 0.41
CA LEU A 52 -8.23 5.75 0.99
C LEU A 52 -8.62 4.59 0.07
N ILE A 53 -8.65 4.78 -1.25
CA ILE A 53 -9.04 3.75 -2.24
C ILE A 53 -7.97 2.65 -2.36
N ALA A 54 -6.69 2.99 -2.22
CA ALA A 54 -5.58 2.05 -2.35
C ALA A 54 -5.72 0.76 -1.50
N PRO A 55 -6.01 0.80 -0.18
CA PRO A 55 -6.20 -0.42 0.62
C PRO A 55 -7.42 -1.23 0.17
N TYR A 56 -8.52 -0.60 -0.24
CA TYR A 56 -9.71 -1.33 -0.72
C TYR A 56 -9.43 -2.04 -2.06
N LEU A 57 -8.71 -1.39 -2.99
CA LEU A 57 -8.29 -2.00 -4.24
C LEU A 57 -7.37 -3.20 -4.02
N LEU A 58 -6.41 -3.06 -3.10
CA LEU A 58 -5.49 -4.15 -2.75
C LEU A 58 -6.25 -5.37 -2.22
N VAL A 59 -7.19 -5.15 -1.29
CA VAL A 59 -8.04 -6.23 -0.75
C VAL A 59 -8.91 -6.86 -1.84
N ALA A 60 -9.51 -6.05 -2.73
CA ALA A 60 -10.33 -6.54 -3.83
C ALA A 60 -9.53 -7.42 -4.81
N VAL A 61 -8.31 -7.03 -5.17
CA VAL A 61 -7.43 -7.80 -6.05
C VAL A 61 -7.04 -9.13 -5.40
N VAL A 62 -6.61 -9.10 -4.13
CA VAL A 62 -6.23 -10.32 -3.40
C VAL A 62 -7.43 -11.26 -3.26
N GLY A 63 -8.59 -10.74 -2.90
CA GLY A 63 -9.84 -11.52 -2.80
C GLY A 63 -10.25 -12.13 -4.13
N TYR A 64 -10.16 -11.38 -5.23
CA TYR A 64 -10.47 -11.89 -6.57
C TYR A 64 -9.51 -12.99 -7.02
N LEU A 65 -8.20 -12.81 -6.80
CA LEU A 65 -7.19 -13.82 -7.12
C LEU A 65 -7.39 -15.10 -6.29
N TRP A 66 -7.73 -14.96 -5.00
CA TRP A 66 -8.03 -16.08 -4.13
C TRP A 66 -9.28 -16.84 -4.59
N TRP A 67 -10.37 -16.13 -4.90
CA TRP A 67 -11.60 -16.75 -5.42
C TRP A 67 -11.36 -17.49 -6.75
N LYS A 68 -10.63 -16.85 -7.68
CA LYS A 68 -10.26 -17.45 -8.97
C LYS A 68 -9.40 -18.70 -8.80
N SER A 69 -8.44 -18.69 -7.87
CA SER A 69 -7.59 -19.86 -7.58
C SER A 69 -8.41 -20.99 -6.96
N SER A 70 -9.28 -20.67 -6.00
CA SER A 70 -10.15 -21.64 -5.34
C SER A 70 -11.09 -22.34 -6.34
N LYS A 71 -11.64 -21.60 -7.31
CA LYS A 71 -12.52 -22.16 -8.36
C LYS A 71 -11.80 -23.10 -9.34
N LYS A 72 -10.48 -22.96 -9.54
CA LYS A 72 -9.69 -23.87 -10.40
C LYS A 72 -9.46 -25.23 -9.75
N ASN A 73 -9.36 -25.28 -8.43
CA ASN A 73 -9.14 -26.52 -7.67
C ASN A 73 -10.41 -27.36 -7.55
N MET A 74 -11.57 -26.82 -7.93
CA MET A 74 -12.87 -27.49 -7.93
C MET A 74 -13.42 -27.69 -9.35
N SER A 75 -12.54 -27.83 -10.36
CA SER A 75 -12.98 -28.22 -11.70
C SER A 75 -13.00 -29.76 -11.82
N PRO A 76 -14.12 -30.38 -12.29
CA PRO A 76 -14.18 -31.82 -12.57
C PRO A 76 -13.08 -32.29 -13.54
N GLN A 77 -12.64 -31.38 -14.41
CA GLN A 77 -11.58 -31.56 -15.39
C GLN A 77 -10.23 -31.91 -14.73
N THR A 78 -9.91 -31.31 -13.57
CA THR A 78 -8.67 -31.62 -12.83
C THR A 78 -8.67 -33.02 -12.24
N ILE A 79 -9.81 -33.49 -11.72
CA ILE A 79 -9.95 -34.86 -11.20
C ILE A 79 -9.85 -35.87 -12.34
N LEU A 80 -10.54 -35.62 -13.47
CA LEU A 80 -10.47 -36.50 -14.64
C LEU A 80 -9.05 -36.57 -15.22
N ARG A 81 -8.35 -35.43 -15.35
CA ARG A 81 -6.95 -35.40 -15.79
C ARG A 81 -6.02 -36.16 -14.85
N GLN A 82 -6.21 -36.05 -13.53
CA GLN A 82 -5.44 -36.83 -12.56
C GLN A 82 -5.69 -38.33 -12.70
N ARG A 83 -6.95 -38.74 -12.91
CA ARG A 83 -7.29 -40.15 -13.13
C ARG A 83 -6.76 -40.68 -14.45
N LEU A 84 -6.89 -39.93 -15.54
CA LEU A 84 -6.31 -40.28 -16.84
C LEU A 84 -4.79 -40.44 -16.75
N ARG A 85 -4.09 -39.54 -16.06
CA ARG A 85 -2.63 -39.61 -15.88
C ARG A 85 -2.19 -40.83 -15.06
N LYS A 86 -2.97 -41.24 -14.05
CA LYS A 86 -2.75 -42.48 -13.31
C LYS A 86 -3.08 -43.74 -14.10
N ALA A 87 -4.04 -43.68 -15.02
CA ALA A 87 -4.40 -44.82 -15.86
C ALA A 87 -3.38 -45.05 -16.99
N PHE A 88 -2.60 -44.03 -17.34
CA PHE A 88 -1.59 -44.06 -18.41
C PHE A 88 -0.15 -44.19 -17.89
N SER A 89 0.03 -44.36 -16.58
CA SER A 89 1.31 -44.66 -15.91
C SER A 89 1.25 -46.04 -15.30
#